data_AF-A0A7W1KX11-F1
#
_entry.id   AF-A0A7W1KX11-F1
#
_cell.length_a   1.000
_cell.length_b   1.000
_cell.length_c   1.000
_cell.angle_alpha   90.00
_cell.angle_beta   90.00
_cell.angle_gamma   90.00
#
_symmetry.space_group_name_H-M   'P 1'
#
loop_
_entity.id
_entity.type
_entity.pdbx_description
1 polymer ?
#
loop_
_entity_poly.entity_id
_entity_poly.type
_entity_poly.pdbx_seq_one_letter_code
_entity_poly.pdbx_strand_id
1 'polypeptide(L)' 'MPKDLISLGEAASLRGYADSSAIHKLIARGRINRYEVYGKPLVSRAEVLKYDPESNKGGRGRKAQA' A
#
# COMPACT_ATOMS: atom_id res chain seq x y z
N MET A 1 -16.28 10.91 -2.14
CA MET A 1 -16.21 9.91 -1.05
C MET A 1 -15.09 8.93 -1.38
N PRO A 2 -14.05 8.76 -0.56
CA PRO A 2 -13.07 7.70 -0.75
C PRO A 2 -13.76 6.38 -0.41
N LYS A 3 -14.44 5.78 -1.40
CA LYS A 3 -15.44 4.70 -1.21
C LYS A 3 -14.85 3.33 -0.87
N ASP A 4 -13.53 3.20 -0.79
CA ASP A 4 -12.86 1.90 -0.72
C ASP A 4 -11.62 1.94 0.19
N LEU A 5 -11.72 2.61 1.35
CA LEU A 5 -10.69 2.53 2.38
C LEU A 5 -10.86 1.24 3.18
N ILE A 6 -9.84 0.40 3.15
CA ILE A 6 -9.80 -0.89 3.83
C ILE A 6 -8.66 -0.92 4.85
N SER A 7 -8.79 -1.77 5.86
CA SER A 7 -7.75 -1.99 6.85
C SER A 7 -6.53 -2.69 6.23
N LEU A 8 -5.37 -2.59 6.88
CA LEU A 8 -4.15 -3.26 6.43
C LEU A 8 -4.28 -4.79 6.37
N GLY A 9 -5.04 -5.39 7.29
CA GLY A 9 -5.34 -6.82 7.29
C GLY A 9 -6.19 -7.24 6.10
N GLU A 10 -7.28 -6.51 5.83
CA GLU A 10 -8.12 -6.71 4.65
C GLU A 10 -7.33 -6.56 3.35
N ALA A 11 -6.46 -5.56 3.27
CA ALA A 11 -5.58 -5.35 2.12
C ALA A 11 -4.60 -6.52 1.90
N ALA A 12 -4.08 -7.10 2.98
CA ALA A 12 -3.23 -8.27 2.93
C ALA A 12 -3.99 -9.51 2.43
N SER A 13 -5.16 -9.77 3.02
CA SER A 13 -6.04 -10.88 2.62
C SER A 13 -6.48 -10.79 1.16
N LEU A 14 -6.85 -9.59 0.69
CA LEU A 14 -7.22 -9.36 -0.72
C LEU A 14 -6.10 -9.67 -1.70
N ARG A 15 -4.85 -9.55 -1.26
CA ARG A 15 -3.65 -9.86 -2.03
C ARG A 15 -3.16 -11.30 -1.87
N GLY A 16 -3.73 -12.05 -0.93
CA GLY A 16 -3.20 -13.35 -0.52
C GLY A 16 -1.87 -13.25 0.25
N TYR A 17 -1.56 -12.10 0.85
CA TYR A 17 -0.42 -12.01 1.76
C TYR A 17 -0.77 -12.65 3.11
N ALA A 18 0.17 -13.40 3.69
CA ALA A 18 0.01 -13.97 5.02
C ALA A 18 -0.07 -12.90 6.13
N ASP A 19 0.56 -11.73 5.91
CA ASP A 19 0.69 -10.69 6.91
C ASP A 19 0.47 -9.27 6.35
N SER A 20 -0.12 -8.40 7.18
CA SER A 20 -0.23 -6.96 6.95
C SER A 20 1.12 -6.24 6.87
N SER A 21 2.20 -6.89 7.30
CA SER A 21 3.59 -6.43 7.15
C SER A 21 3.97 -6.16 5.69
N ALA A 22 3.41 -6.91 4.74
CA ALA A 22 3.64 -6.67 3.31
C ALA A 22 3.08 -5.31 2.88
N ILE A 23 1.85 -4.99 3.30
CA ILE A 23 1.19 -3.71 3.03
C ILE A 23 1.94 -2.57 3.73
N HIS A 24 2.42 -2.76 4.97
CA HIS A 24 3.28 -1.79 5.65
C HIS A 24 4.54 -1.44 4.84
N LYS A 25 5.19 -2.45 4.23
CA LYS A 25 6.35 -2.20 3.36
C LYS A 25 5.97 -1.40 2.10
N LEU A 26 4.77 -1.59 1.56
CA LEU A 26 4.29 -0.82 0.41
C LEU A 26 4.04 0.65 0.79
N ILE A 27 3.44 0.88 1.95
CA ILE A 27 3.25 2.24 2.51
C ILE A 27 4.61 2.91 2.74
N ALA A 28 5.53 2.21 3.41
CA ALA A 28 6.87 2.74 3.71
C ALA A 28 7.67 3.08 2.45
N ARG A 29 7.41 2.38 1.34
CA ARG A 29 8.02 2.65 0.03
C ARG A 29 7.29 3.73 -0.78
N GLY A 30 6.25 4.37 -0.22
CA GLY A 30 5.44 5.37 -0.90
C GLY A 30 4.68 4.82 -2.11
N ARG A 31 4.37 3.52 -2.12
CA ARG A 31 3.70 2.85 -3.26
C ARG A 31 2.19 2.84 -3.16
N ILE A 32 1.67 2.94 -1.94
CA ILE A 32 0.25 3.07 -1.65
C ILE A 32 0.09 4.14 -0.57
N ASN A 33 -0.98 4.92 -0.67
CA ASN A 33 -1.24 5.96 0.31
C ASN A 33 -1.88 5.37 1.57
N ARG A 34 -1.33 5.77 2.73
CA ARG A 34 -1.95 5.55 4.03
C ARG A 34 -2.90 6.72 4.30
N TYR A 35 -4.12 6.37 4.68
CA TYR A 35 -5.10 7.29 5.21
C TYR A 35 -5.30 6.98 6.69
N GLU A 36 -5.42 8.01 7.51
CA GLU A 36 -5.77 7.83 8.91
C GLU A 36 -7.20 8.31 9.13
N VAL A 37 -8.07 7.40 9.56
CA VAL A 37 -9.49 7.67 9.77
C VAL A 37 -9.84 7.18 11.16
N TYR A 38 -10.32 8.08 12.03
CA TYR A 38 -10.58 7.79 13.45
C TYR A 38 -9.39 7.10 14.17
N GLY A 39 -8.16 7.53 13.88
CA GLY A 39 -6.94 6.97 14.48
C GLY A 39 -6.56 5.56 14.00
N LYS A 40 -7.25 5.03 12.97
CA LYS A 40 -6.93 3.73 12.37
C LYS A 40 -6.25 3.92 11.02
N PRO A 41 -5.12 3.23 10.77
CA PRO A 41 -4.47 3.25 9.47
C PRO A 41 -5.28 2.42 8.46
N LEU A 42 -5.75 3.09 7.42
CA LEU A 42 -6.46 2.53 6.29
C LEU A 42 -5.68 2.76 5.00
N VAL A 43 -5.95 1.95 3.99
CA VAL A 43 -5.37 2.05 2.65
C VAL A 43 -6.47 1.97 1.60
N SER A 44 -6.23 2.57 0.44
CA SER A 44 -7.17 2.46 -0.67
C SER A 44 -7.11 1.07 -1.31
N ARG A 45 -8.23 0.35 -1.29
CA ARG A 45 -8.36 -0.97 -1.94
C ARG A 45 -7.97 -0.91 -3.41
N ALA A 46 -8.36 0.15 -4.11
CA ALA A 46 -8.03 0.32 -5.52
C ALA A 46 -6.53 0.44 -5.76
N GLU A 47 -5.78 1.13 -4.89
CA GLU A 47 -4.32 1.19 -4.99
C GLU A 47 -3.67 -0.15 -4.65
N VAL A 48 -4.20 -0.85 -3.64
CA VAL A 48 -3.73 -2.19 -3.27
C VAL A 48 -3.94 -3.19 -4.40
N LEU A 49 -5.07 -3.13 -5.12
CA LEU A 49 -5.35 -4.00 -6.27
C LEU A 49 -4.56 -3.61 -7.52
N LYS A 50 -4.40 -2.30 -7.78
CA LYS A 50 -3.67 -1.79 -8.96
C LYS A 50 -2.16 -1.94 -8.85
N TYR A 51 -1.61 -1.96 -7.64
CA TYR A 51 -0.17 -2.13 -7.48
C TYR A 51 0.24 -3.45 -8.15
N ASP A 52 1.34 -3.48 -8.88
CA ASP A 52 1.86 -4.72 -9.43
C ASP A 52 3.33 -4.85 -8.99
N PRO A 53 3.68 -5.90 -8.22
CA PRO A 53 5.01 -6.05 -7.66
C PRO A 53 6.06 -6.35 -8.75
N GLU A 54 5.65 -6.92 -9.89
CA GLU A 54 6.53 -7.26 -11.00
C GLU A 54 6.81 -6.04 -11.88
N SER A 55 5.79 -5.22 -12.12
CA SER A 55 5.91 -3.95 -12.86
C SER A 55 6.87 -2.95 -12.18
N ASN A 56 7.16 -3.15 -10.90
CA ASN A 56 8.00 -2.28 -10.10
C ASN A 56 9.46 -2.77 -9.91
N LYS A 57 9.84 -3.89 -10.56
CA LYS A 57 11.22 -4.39 -10.56
C LYS A 57 12.19 -3.52 -11.38
N GLY A 58 11.71 -2.52 -12.12
CA GLY A 58 12.51 -1.66 -13.01
C GLY A 58 12.96 -0.30 -12.46
N GLY A 59 12.66 0.05 -11.20
CA GLY A 59 12.84 1.43 -10.70
C GLY A 59 13.96 1.63 -9.68
N ARG A 60 15.20 1.20 -9.98
CA ARG A 60 16.37 1.71 -9.25
C ARG A 60 16.63 3.15 -9.69
N GLY A 61 16.59 4.08 -8.74
CA GLY A 61 17.31 5.36 -8.85
C GLY A 61 16.45 6.61 -8.96
N ARG A 62 16.20 7.25 -7.82
CA ARG A 62 16.71 8.61 -7.55
C ARG A 62 16.43 8.95 -6.09
N LYS A 63 17.47 8.81 -5.26
CA LYS A 63 17.65 9.71 -4.13
C LYS A 63 17.82 11.11 -4.74
N ALA A 64 16.79 11.96 -4.63
CA ALA A 64 16.98 13.40 -4.73
C ALA A 64 17.22 13.89 -3.30
N GLN A 65 18.49 13.89 -2.90
CA GLN A 65 18.98 14.61 -1.73
C GLN A 65 19.68 15.84 -2.31
N ALA A 66 19.06 16.99 -2.11
CA ALA A 66 19.63 18.31 -2.38
C ALA A 66 20.51 18.74 -1.19
#